data_AF-A0A2I1GPB5-F1
#
_entry.id   AF-A0A2I1GPB5-F1
#
_cell.length_a   1.000
_cell.length_b   1.000
_cell.length_c   1.000
_cell.angle_alpha   90.00
_cell.angle_beta   90.00
_cell.angle_gamma   90.00
#
_symmetry.space_group_name_H-M   'P 1'
#
loop_
_entity.id
_entity.type
_entity.pdbx_description
1 polymer ?
#
loop_
_entity_poly.entity_id
_entity_poly.type
_entity_poly.pdbx_seq_one_letter_code
_entity_poly.pdbx_strand_id
1 'polypeptide(L)'
;MIINHPVLLDIGDKISEQLGGLGSYIGVHLRLGDMGFDKKFGQKAEENVDYITKSLIEDISSTPNELEEIEVSNSNFVSTSTMIEAEKCLQSISPEQRNFPIIYLASDKPRNDRRLKKFLREFPCIFMLFSNFEKYLDQLKRVKNPRDGALLFRYFVPFVDGIVAARGNKFIGTPESTFSEYVTRLHEHWVGS
;
A
#
# COMPACT_ATOMS: atom_id res chain seq x y z
N MET A 1 -10.92 -17.32 -0.05
CA MET A 1 -11.92 -16.46 -0.72
C MET A 1 -11.13 -15.41 -1.47
N ILE A 2 -11.34 -15.27 -2.78
CA ILE A 2 -10.70 -14.23 -3.59
C ILE A 2 -11.79 -13.21 -3.88
N ILE A 3 -11.49 -11.92 -3.72
CA ILE A 3 -12.48 -10.89 -4.02
C ILE A 3 -12.72 -10.83 -5.52
N ASN A 4 -13.98 -10.80 -5.91
CA ASN A 4 -14.38 -10.62 -7.30
C ASN A 4 -15.56 -9.65 -7.37
N HIS A 5 -15.29 -8.38 -7.09
CA HIS A 5 -16.26 -7.30 -7.19
C HIS A 5 -15.72 -6.25 -8.17
N PRO A 6 -16.32 -6.07 -9.37
CA PRO A 6 -15.71 -5.31 -10.46
C PRO A 6 -15.38 -3.87 -10.07
N VAL A 7 -16.26 -3.21 -9.32
CA VAL A 7 -16.00 -1.83 -8.85
C VAL A 7 -14.80 -1.75 -7.88
N LEU A 8 -14.62 -2.74 -7.00
CA LEU A 8 -13.50 -2.70 -6.04
C LEU A 8 -12.18 -2.99 -6.75
N LEU A 9 -12.20 -3.93 -7.70
CA LEU A 9 -11.05 -4.25 -8.55
C LEU A 9 -10.63 -3.03 -9.38
N ASP A 10 -11.58 -2.40 -10.09
CA ASP A 10 -11.35 -1.19 -10.90
C ASP A 10 -10.79 -0.02 -10.07
N ILE A 11 -11.31 0.22 -8.86
CA ILE A 11 -10.74 1.21 -7.95
C ILE A 11 -9.29 0.86 -7.63
N GLY A 12 -9.03 -0.40 -7.26
CA GLY A 12 -7.69 -0.83 -6.94
C GLY A 12 -6.75 -0.69 -8.14
N ASP A 13 -7.22 -0.95 -9.37
CA ASP A 13 -6.40 -0.92 -10.59
C ASP A 13 -5.98 0.52 -10.87
N LYS A 14 -6.94 1.44 -10.81
CA LYS A 14 -6.69 2.88 -10.96
C LYS A 14 -5.73 3.42 -9.91
N ILE A 15 -5.79 2.95 -8.67
CA ILE A 15 -4.85 3.35 -7.63
C ILE A 15 -3.46 2.75 -7.90
N SER A 16 -3.37 1.45 -8.20
CA SER A 16 -2.11 0.79 -8.55
C SER A 16 -1.43 1.46 -9.74
N GLU A 17 -2.18 1.86 -10.77
CA GLU A 17 -1.66 2.64 -11.90
C GLU A 17 -0.99 3.94 -11.45
N GLN A 18 -1.49 4.66 -10.44
CA GLN A 18 -0.83 5.86 -9.91
C GLN A 18 0.53 5.59 -9.25
N LEU A 19 0.80 4.32 -8.92
CA LEU A 19 2.02 3.85 -8.28
C LEU A 19 2.96 3.10 -9.25
N GLY A 20 2.62 3.06 -10.54
CA GLY A 20 3.39 2.40 -11.59
C GLY A 20 2.78 1.11 -12.13
N GLY A 21 1.62 0.69 -11.60
CA GLY A 21 0.88 -0.49 -12.07
C GLY A 21 1.09 -1.73 -11.19
N LEU A 22 0.65 -2.87 -11.73
CA LEU A 22 0.81 -4.18 -11.07
C LEU A 22 2.29 -4.52 -10.95
N GLY A 23 2.75 -4.84 -9.75
CA GLY A 23 4.14 -5.27 -9.54
C GLY A 23 5.18 -4.15 -9.60
N SER A 24 4.82 -2.87 -9.42
CA SER A 24 5.78 -1.75 -9.49
C SER A 24 6.16 -1.13 -8.14
N TYR A 25 5.48 -1.52 -7.05
CA TYR A 25 5.66 -0.97 -5.71
C TYR A 25 5.58 -2.07 -4.65
N ILE A 26 5.98 -1.79 -3.41
CA ILE A 26 5.82 -2.72 -2.30
C ILE A 26 4.51 -2.44 -1.56
N GLY A 27 3.71 -3.48 -1.37
CA GLY A 27 2.53 -3.43 -0.51
C GLY A 27 2.90 -3.73 0.95
N VAL A 28 2.45 -2.89 1.86
CA VAL A 28 2.72 -3.03 3.29
C VAL A 28 1.42 -2.94 4.08
N HIS A 29 1.27 -3.78 5.10
CA HIS A 29 0.19 -3.64 6.08
C HIS A 29 0.72 -3.49 7.50
N LEU A 30 0.44 -2.34 8.14
CA LEU A 30 0.73 -2.06 9.54
C LEU A 30 -0.56 -2.03 10.36
N ARG A 31 -0.75 -3.08 11.17
CA ARG A 31 -1.82 -3.14 12.17
C ARG A 31 -1.34 -2.52 13.48
N LEU A 32 -1.93 -1.39 13.86
CA LEU A 32 -1.59 -0.69 15.10
C LEU A 32 -2.61 -0.92 16.22
N GLY A 33 -3.81 -1.40 15.89
CA GLY A 33 -4.86 -1.69 16.86
C GLY A 33 -5.44 -0.45 17.54
N ASP A 34 -6.47 -0.67 18.35
CA ASP A 34 -7.12 0.40 19.09
C ASP A 34 -6.29 0.87 20.29
N MET A 35 -6.47 2.14 20.68
CA MET A 35 -5.94 2.67 21.93
C MET A 35 -6.71 2.05 23.09
N GLY A 36 -6.48 0.77 23.38
CA GLY A 36 -6.76 0.24 24.70
C GLY A 36 -5.84 0.95 25.69
N PHE A 37 -6.37 1.34 26.85
CA PHE A 37 -5.57 1.85 27.99
C PHE A 37 -4.52 0.83 28.48
N ASP A 38 -4.56 -0.39 27.96
CA ASP A 38 -3.61 -1.44 28.24
C ASP A 38 -2.29 -1.21 27.49
N LYS A 39 -1.21 -1.01 28.25
CA LYS A 39 0.17 -0.82 27.75
C LYS A 39 0.61 -1.94 26.78
N LYS A 40 0.03 -3.14 26.90
CA LYS A 40 0.29 -4.29 26.03
C LYS A 40 -0.10 -4.04 24.56
N PHE A 41 -1.17 -3.28 24.29
CA PHE A 41 -1.57 -2.98 22.92
C PHE A 41 -0.69 -1.90 22.27
N GLY A 42 -0.25 -0.91 23.04
CA GLY A 42 0.72 0.08 22.58
C GLY A 42 2.07 -0.54 22.21
N GLN A 43 2.58 -1.47 23.05
CA GLN A 43 3.81 -2.21 22.79
C GLN A 43 3.72 -3.05 21.51
N LYS A 44 2.63 -3.79 21.32
CA LYS A 44 2.43 -4.58 20.09
C LYS A 44 2.41 -3.70 18.83
N ALA A 45 1.87 -2.48 18.91
CA ALA A 45 1.89 -1.56 17.78
C ALA A 45 3.30 -1.08 17.42
N GLU A 46 4.14 -0.77 18.42
CA GLU A 46 5.53 -0.38 18.20
C GLU A 46 6.37 -1.56 17.69
N GLU A 47 6.18 -2.76 18.25
CA GLU A 47 6.80 -4.00 17.78
C GLU A 47 6.44 -4.31 16.32
N ASN A 48 5.16 -4.14 15.93
CA ASN A 48 4.74 -4.33 14.55
C ASN A 48 5.41 -3.33 13.60
N VAL A 49 5.52 -2.06 14.00
CA VAL A 49 6.21 -1.04 13.20
C VAL A 49 7.68 -1.39 13.03
N ASP A 50 8.35 -1.78 14.12
CA ASP A 50 9.78 -2.12 14.09
C ASP A 50 10.04 -3.38 13.27
N TYR A 51 9.21 -4.41 13.42
CA TYR A 51 9.28 -5.64 12.63
C TYR A 51 9.18 -5.34 11.13
N ILE A 52 8.13 -4.64 10.68
CA ILE A 52 7.92 -4.34 9.27
C ILE A 52 9.01 -3.43 8.71
N THR A 53 9.44 -2.42 9.48
CA THR A 53 10.55 -1.53 9.07
C THR A 53 11.83 -2.35 8.84
N LYS A 54 12.15 -3.25 9.77
CA LYS A 54 13.32 -4.12 9.65
C LYS A 54 13.22 -5.05 8.45
N SER A 55 12.08 -5.71 8.25
CA SER A 55 11.86 -6.60 7.10
C SER A 55 12.03 -5.88 5.75
N LEU A 56 11.58 -4.62 5.64
CA LEU A 56 11.79 -3.81 4.44
C LEU A 56 13.26 -3.45 4.24
N ILE A 57 13.97 -3.02 5.29
CA ILE A 57 15.38 -2.64 5.18
C ILE A 57 16.25 -3.85 4.79
N GLU A 58 15.98 -5.02 5.38
CA GLU A 58 16.68 -6.26 5.03
C GLU A 58 16.44 -6.66 3.57
N ASP A 59 15.23 -6.44 3.07
CA ASP A 59 14.88 -6.70 1.67
C ASP A 59 15.57 -5.74 0.69
N ILE A 60 15.57 -4.46 1.00
CA ILE A 60 16.25 -3.43 0.20
C ILE A 60 17.78 -3.64 0.23
N SER A 61 18.32 -4.11 1.34
CA SER A 61 19.76 -4.38 1.47
C SER A 61 20.23 -5.66 0.78
N SER A 62 19.32 -6.62 0.58
CA SER A 62 19.63 -7.94 0.01
C SER A 62 19.43 -8.02 -1.50
N THR A 63 18.81 -7.01 -2.11
CA THR A 63 18.74 -6.85 -3.57
C THR A 63 20.09 -6.37 -4.08
N PRO A 64 20.83 -7.16 -4.89
CA PRO A 64 22.08 -6.70 -5.49
C PRO A 64 21.82 -5.47 -6.35
N ASN A 65 22.72 -4.47 -6.29
CA ASN A 65 22.76 -3.35 -7.23
C ASN A 65 23.10 -3.87 -8.65
N GLU A 66 22.17 -4.52 -9.33
CA GLU A 66 22.21 -4.67 -10.78
C GLU A 66 21.62 -3.40 -11.39
N LEU A 67 22.39 -2.31 -11.31
CA LEU A 67 22.19 -1.14 -12.15
C LEU A 67 22.82 -1.44 -13.51
N GLU A 68 22.10 -2.11 -14.39
CA GLU A 68 22.39 -1.96 -15.82
C GLU A 68 21.97 -0.54 -16.24
N GLU A 69 22.91 0.24 -16.75
CA GLU A 69 22.64 1.50 -17.42
C GLU A 69 21.76 1.22 -18.64
N ILE A 70 20.45 1.39 -18.49
CA ILE A 70 19.54 1.41 -19.63
C ILE A 70 19.77 2.74 -20.35
N GLU A 71 20.44 2.68 -21.51
CA GLU A 71 20.47 3.79 -22.46
C GLU A 71 19.03 4.18 -22.82
N VAL A 72 18.62 5.38 -22.42
CA VAL A 72 17.32 5.95 -22.77
C VAL A 72 17.29 6.22 -24.26
N SER A 73 16.84 5.22 -25.03
CA SER A 73 16.51 5.43 -26.43
C SER A 73 15.35 6.42 -26.53
N ASN A 74 15.51 7.44 -27.38
CA ASN A 74 14.45 8.40 -27.78
C ASN A 74 13.37 7.68 -28.59
N SER A 75 12.69 6.71 -27.98
CA SER A 75 11.44 6.18 -28.50
C SER A 75 10.33 7.19 -28.20
N ASN A 76 9.41 7.36 -29.14
CA ASN A 76 8.25 8.25 -29.01
C ASN A 76 7.43 7.86 -27.78
N PHE A 77 7.75 8.44 -26.62
CA PHE A 77 7.10 8.16 -25.34
C PHE A 77 5.66 8.63 -25.42
N VAL A 78 4.76 7.69 -25.68
CA VAL A 78 3.34 7.88 -25.42
C VAL A 78 3.24 7.99 -23.90
N SER A 79 2.96 9.20 -23.40
CA SER A 79 2.67 9.44 -21.99
C SER A 79 1.56 8.50 -21.56
N THR A 80 1.92 7.39 -20.93
CA THR A 80 0.96 6.55 -20.24
C THR A 80 0.51 7.33 -19.00
N SER A 81 -0.79 7.31 -18.70
CA SER A 81 -1.39 7.90 -17.51
C SER A 81 -0.97 7.23 -16.19
N THR A 82 0.14 6.49 -16.20
CA THR A 82 0.62 5.61 -15.15
C THR A 82 1.73 6.30 -14.37
N MET A 83 1.71 6.14 -13.05
CA MET A 83 2.70 6.55 -12.05
C MET A 83 2.67 8.02 -11.60
N ILE A 84 1.62 8.80 -11.90
CA ILE A 84 1.56 10.24 -11.59
C ILE A 84 1.89 10.57 -10.11
N GLU A 85 1.32 9.86 -9.15
CA GLU A 85 1.54 10.15 -7.72
C GLU A 85 2.95 9.74 -7.27
N ALA A 86 3.44 8.60 -7.76
CA ALA A 86 4.80 8.15 -7.50
C ALA A 86 5.85 9.07 -8.14
N GLU A 87 5.66 9.52 -9.38
CA GLU A 87 6.54 10.48 -10.05
C GLU A 87 6.63 11.80 -9.29
N LYS A 88 5.49 12.36 -8.85
CA LYS A 88 5.48 13.57 -8.02
C LYS A 88 6.32 13.40 -6.76
N CYS A 89 6.25 12.22 -6.13
CA CYS A 89 7.08 11.94 -4.96
C CYS A 89 8.58 11.88 -5.33
N LEU A 90 8.94 11.10 -6.36
CA LEU A 90 10.33 10.93 -6.80
C LEU A 90 10.99 12.25 -7.25
N GLN A 91 10.21 13.18 -7.82
CA GLN A 91 10.65 14.53 -8.18
C GLN A 91 10.89 15.43 -6.96
N SER A 92 10.24 15.14 -5.83
CA SER A 92 10.33 15.95 -4.60
C SER A 92 11.46 15.54 -3.65
N ILE A 93 12.20 14.46 -3.95
CA ILE A 93 13.22 13.87 -3.09
C ILE A 93 14.60 13.90 -3.74
N SER A 94 15.66 13.74 -2.93
CA SER A 94 17.04 13.74 -3.42
C SER A 94 17.33 12.47 -4.27
N PRO A 95 18.33 12.51 -5.17
CA PRO A 95 18.72 11.34 -5.96
C PRO A 95 19.03 10.10 -5.11
N GLU A 96 19.69 10.26 -3.97
CA GLU A 96 20.03 9.16 -3.06
C GLU A 96 18.78 8.49 -2.47
N GLN A 97 17.73 9.28 -2.21
CA GLN A 97 16.47 8.78 -1.68
C GLN A 97 15.65 8.00 -2.73
N ARG A 98 15.94 8.14 -4.03
CA ARG A 98 15.26 7.39 -5.10
C ARG A 98 15.61 5.91 -5.13
N ASN A 99 16.64 5.50 -4.40
CA ASN A 99 16.99 4.09 -4.21
C ASN A 99 16.00 3.37 -3.29
N PHE A 100 15.14 4.10 -2.56
CA PHE A 100 14.07 3.50 -1.78
C PHE A 100 12.85 3.17 -2.66
N PRO A 101 12.17 2.04 -2.42
CA PRO A 101 11.02 1.65 -3.19
C PRO A 101 9.81 2.57 -2.91
N ILE A 102 8.89 2.61 -3.88
CA ILE A 102 7.55 3.13 -3.67
C ILE A 102 6.79 2.17 -2.75
N ILE A 103 6.16 2.70 -1.71
CA ILE A 103 5.41 1.90 -0.73
C ILE A 103 3.94 2.31 -0.73
N TYR A 104 3.05 1.33 -0.88
CA TYR A 104 1.65 1.46 -0.50
C TYR A 104 1.45 0.91 0.91
N LEU A 105 0.96 1.74 1.83
CA LEU A 105 0.73 1.40 3.23
C LEU A 105 -0.76 1.30 3.55
N ALA A 106 -1.22 0.08 3.78
CA ALA A 106 -2.50 -0.21 4.42
C ALA A 106 -2.35 -0.14 5.95
N SER A 107 -3.23 0.59 6.63
CA SER A 107 -3.21 0.68 8.10
C SER A 107 -4.57 1.02 8.67
N ASP A 108 -4.83 0.57 9.90
CA ASP A 108 -6.03 0.88 10.67
C ASP A 108 -5.98 2.26 11.36
N LYS A 109 -4.93 3.05 11.11
CA LYS A 109 -4.76 4.40 11.63
C LYS A 109 -4.43 5.41 10.52
N PRO A 110 -4.83 6.68 10.70
CA PRO A 110 -4.51 7.73 9.75
C PRO A 110 -3.01 8.04 9.73
N ARG A 111 -2.53 8.63 8.64
CA ARG A 111 -1.12 9.00 8.42
C ARG A 111 -0.50 9.84 9.54
N ASN A 112 -1.29 10.66 10.24
CA ASN A 112 -0.80 11.51 11.33
C ASN A 112 -0.69 10.79 12.69
N ASP A 113 -1.01 9.49 12.78
CA ASP A 113 -0.82 8.70 14.00
C ASP A 113 0.67 8.70 14.41
N ARG A 114 0.93 9.01 15.68
CA ARG A 114 2.30 9.14 16.20
C ARG A 114 3.12 7.86 16.01
N ARG A 115 2.49 6.68 16.05
CA ARG A 115 3.17 5.38 15.93
C ARG A 115 3.69 5.14 14.51
N LEU A 116 3.08 5.75 13.50
CA LEU A 116 3.56 5.68 12.11
C LEU A 116 4.75 6.62 11.84
N LYS A 117 5.01 7.61 12.69
CA LYS A 117 6.04 8.64 12.42
C LYS A 117 7.44 8.08 12.21
N LYS A 118 7.81 6.98 12.86
CA LYS A 118 9.12 6.33 12.65
C LYS A 118 9.18 5.77 11.24
N PHE A 119 8.22 4.91 10.90
CA PHE A 119 8.07 4.31 9.56
C PHE A 119 8.01 5.37 8.45
N LEU A 120 7.18 6.41 8.63
CA LEU A 120 6.97 7.46 7.63
C LEU A 120 8.19 8.36 7.41
N ARG A 121 9.15 8.39 8.33
CA ARG A 121 10.41 9.14 8.16
C ARG A 121 11.50 8.29 7.52
N GLU A 122 11.39 6.98 7.60
CA GLU A 122 12.37 6.04 7.05
C GLU A 122 12.26 5.97 5.52
N PHE A 123 11.03 5.87 4.99
CA PHE A 123 10.81 5.73 3.56
C PHE A 123 10.23 7.01 2.94
N PRO A 124 10.82 7.52 1.85
CA PRO A 124 10.44 8.82 1.26
C PRO A 124 9.07 8.79 0.56
N CYS A 125 8.75 7.72 -0.15
CA CYS A 125 7.54 7.63 -0.99
C CYS A 125 6.54 6.60 -0.45
N ILE A 126 5.73 7.04 0.52
CA ILE A 126 4.67 6.22 1.13
C ILE A 126 3.30 6.81 0.82
N PHE A 127 2.43 5.97 0.26
CA PHE A 127 1.06 6.30 -0.10
C PHE A 127 0.07 5.52 0.77
N MET A 128 -1.03 6.15 1.17
CA MET A 128 -2.10 5.51 1.95
C MET A 128 -3.45 5.86 1.33
N LEU A 129 -4.42 4.94 1.39
CA LEU A 129 -5.73 5.08 0.74
C LEU A 129 -6.40 6.44 1.01
N PHE A 130 -6.61 6.79 2.28
CA PHE A 130 -7.28 8.06 2.65
C PHE A 130 -6.38 9.30 2.54
N SER A 131 -5.06 9.14 2.49
CA SER A 131 -4.14 10.29 2.38
C SER A 131 -3.92 10.73 0.95
N ASN A 132 -3.95 9.79 0.00
CA ASN A 132 -3.55 10.04 -1.39
C ASN A 132 -4.69 9.77 -2.38
N PHE A 133 -5.65 8.90 -2.02
CA PHE A 133 -6.57 8.30 -2.99
C PHE A 133 -8.04 8.36 -2.56
N GLU A 134 -8.40 9.18 -1.58
CA GLU A 134 -9.78 9.24 -1.05
C GLU A 134 -10.83 9.49 -2.14
N LYS A 135 -10.51 10.30 -3.16
CA LYS A 135 -11.38 10.59 -4.31
C LYS A 135 -11.88 9.34 -5.04
N TYR A 136 -11.08 8.26 -5.09
CA TYR A 136 -11.47 7.03 -5.77
C TYR A 136 -12.58 6.26 -5.02
N LEU A 137 -12.79 6.57 -3.74
CA LEU A 137 -13.80 5.95 -2.89
C LEU A 137 -15.17 6.61 -3.00
N ASP A 138 -15.30 7.75 -3.69
CA ASP A 138 -16.55 8.53 -3.74
C ASP A 138 -17.73 7.72 -4.29
N GLN A 139 -17.49 6.86 -5.28
CA GLN A 139 -18.52 5.98 -5.83
C GLN A 139 -19.04 4.95 -4.81
N LEU A 140 -18.24 4.61 -3.79
CA LEU A 140 -18.63 3.66 -2.75
C LEU A 140 -19.49 4.32 -1.65
N LYS A 141 -19.43 5.65 -1.51
CA LYS A 141 -20.11 6.40 -0.43
C LYS A 141 -21.63 6.26 -0.46
N ARG A 142 -22.20 5.92 -1.62
CA ARG A 142 -23.66 5.80 -1.83
C ARG A 142 -24.15 4.36 -1.92
N VAL A 143 -23.26 3.37 -1.91
CA VAL A 143 -23.65 1.97 -2.07
C VAL A 143 -24.33 1.49 -0.79
N LYS A 144 -25.54 0.94 -0.96
CA LYS A 144 -26.35 0.38 0.12
C LYS A 144 -26.57 -1.10 -0.08
N ASN A 145 -26.61 -1.84 1.01
CA ASN A 145 -27.06 -3.22 1.02
C ASN A 145 -28.53 -3.25 0.60
N PRO A 146 -28.90 -4.00 -0.46
CA PRO A 146 -30.29 -4.06 -0.92
C PRO A 146 -31.23 -4.72 0.10
N ARG A 147 -30.72 -5.49 1.06
CA ARG A 147 -31.54 -6.20 2.05
C ARG A 147 -32.04 -5.31 3.20
N ASP A 148 -31.20 -4.42 3.69
CA ASP A 148 -31.47 -3.62 4.90
C ASP A 148 -31.18 -2.12 4.73
N GLY A 149 -30.71 -1.69 3.56
CA GLY A 149 -30.38 -0.31 3.26
C GLY A 149 -29.09 0.22 3.92
N ALA A 150 -28.33 -0.64 4.60
CA ALA A 150 -27.10 -0.23 5.29
C ALA A 150 -26.03 0.24 4.29
N LEU A 151 -25.35 1.34 4.62
CA LEU A 151 -24.24 1.85 3.81
C LEU A 151 -23.06 0.87 3.84
N LEU A 152 -22.63 0.43 2.66
CA LEU A 152 -21.54 -0.55 2.51
C LEU A 152 -20.15 0.08 2.51
N PHE A 153 -20.05 1.41 2.43
CA PHE A 153 -18.79 2.15 2.34
C PHE A 153 -17.72 1.63 3.33
N ARG A 154 -18.04 1.60 4.63
CA ARG A 154 -17.10 1.17 5.67
C ARG A 154 -16.63 -0.28 5.53
N TYR A 155 -17.42 -1.13 4.87
CA TYR A 155 -17.11 -2.55 4.66
C TYR A 155 -16.29 -2.76 3.38
N PHE A 156 -16.44 -1.87 2.39
CA PHE A 156 -15.66 -1.92 1.16
C PHE A 156 -14.28 -1.30 1.26
N VAL A 157 -14.08 -0.31 2.13
CA VAL A 157 -12.77 0.33 2.30
C VAL A 157 -11.64 -0.66 2.58
N PRO A 158 -11.74 -1.59 3.55
CA PRO A 158 -10.66 -2.55 3.80
C PRO A 158 -10.37 -3.46 2.60
N PHE A 159 -11.38 -3.76 1.79
CA PHE A 159 -11.19 -4.54 0.58
C PHE A 159 -10.43 -3.76 -0.48
N VAL A 160 -10.77 -2.48 -0.71
CA VAL A 160 -9.98 -1.63 -1.61
C VAL A 160 -8.54 -1.51 -1.11
N ASP A 161 -8.34 -1.26 0.18
CA ASP A 161 -7.02 -1.13 0.78
C ASP A 161 -6.17 -2.40 0.60
N GLY A 162 -6.78 -3.57 0.83
CA GLY A 162 -6.15 -4.86 0.63
C GLY A 162 -5.89 -5.20 -0.84
N ILE A 163 -6.79 -4.81 -1.76
CA ILE A 163 -6.59 -5.00 -3.21
C ILE A 163 -5.34 -4.25 -3.66
N VAL A 164 -5.22 -2.98 -3.29
CA VAL A 164 -4.06 -2.16 -3.68
C VAL A 164 -2.79 -2.70 -3.04
N ALA A 165 -2.81 -3.07 -1.76
CA ALA A 165 -1.64 -3.65 -1.11
C ALA A 165 -1.17 -4.97 -1.76
N ALA A 166 -2.11 -5.84 -2.17
CA ALA A 166 -1.78 -7.13 -2.79
C ALA A 166 -1.15 -7.00 -4.20
N ARG A 167 -1.36 -5.88 -4.89
CA ARG A 167 -0.87 -5.66 -6.25
C ARG A 167 0.58 -5.18 -6.34
N GLY A 168 1.24 -4.97 -5.20
CA GLY A 168 2.67 -4.70 -5.18
C GLY A 168 3.49 -5.88 -5.71
N ASN A 169 4.76 -5.67 -6.08
CA ASN A 169 5.69 -6.75 -6.44
C ASN A 169 6.02 -7.66 -5.27
N LYS A 170 5.79 -7.16 -4.05
CA LYS A 170 5.93 -7.86 -2.80
C LYS A 170 4.88 -7.34 -1.84
N PHE A 171 4.43 -8.22 -0.94
CA PHE A 171 3.57 -7.84 0.17
C PHE A 171 4.20 -8.22 1.52
N ILE A 172 4.31 -7.26 2.44
CA ILE A 172 4.79 -7.46 3.80
C ILE A 172 3.71 -7.04 4.79
N GLY A 173 3.13 -8.02 5.49
CA GLY A 173 2.03 -7.81 6.42
C GLY A 173 2.43 -8.00 7.88
N THR A 174 1.72 -7.33 8.78
CA THR A 174 1.83 -7.56 10.22
C THR A 174 1.50 -9.02 10.58
N PRO A 175 2.35 -9.73 11.34
CA PRO A 175 2.09 -11.09 11.80
C PRO A 175 0.76 -11.22 12.58
N GLU A 176 0.14 -12.40 12.52
CA GLU A 176 -1.13 -12.74 13.20
C GLU A 176 -2.35 -11.88 12.80
N SER A 177 -2.20 -10.97 11.83
CA SER A 177 -3.32 -10.20 11.32
C SER A 177 -4.08 -11.00 10.26
N THR A 178 -5.37 -11.24 10.49
CA THR A 178 -6.27 -11.85 9.51
C THR A 178 -6.38 -11.01 8.23
N PHE A 179 -6.22 -9.69 8.32
CA PHE A 179 -6.12 -8.81 7.16
C PHE A 179 -4.83 -9.09 6.38
N SER A 180 -3.68 -9.13 7.05
CA SER A 180 -2.41 -9.46 6.38
C SER A 180 -2.49 -10.82 5.70
N GLU A 181 -2.98 -11.85 6.39
CA GLU A 181 -3.12 -13.20 5.84
C GLU A 181 -4.01 -13.21 4.59
N TYR A 182 -5.13 -12.47 4.63
CA TYR A 182 -6.01 -12.34 3.48
C TYR A 182 -5.31 -11.66 2.29
N VAL A 183 -4.59 -10.57 2.53
CA VAL A 183 -3.88 -9.81 1.47
C VAL A 183 -2.71 -10.61 0.90
N THR A 184 -1.99 -11.38 1.72
CA THR A 184 -0.97 -12.32 1.25
C THR A 184 -1.54 -13.31 0.23
N ARG A 185 -2.70 -13.92 0.53
CA ARG A 185 -3.36 -14.84 -0.41
C ARG A 185 -3.82 -14.17 -1.71
N LEU A 186 -4.20 -12.89 -1.65
CA LEU A 186 -4.52 -12.12 -2.85
C LEU A 186 -3.26 -11.83 -3.68
N HIS A 187 -2.17 -11.45 -3.03
CA HIS A 187 -0.88 -11.20 -3.67
C HIS A 187 -0.34 -12.45 -4.38
N GLU A 188 -0.34 -13.59 -3.70
CA GLU A 188 0.05 -14.89 -4.27
C GLU A 188 -0.78 -15.25 -5.51
N HIS A 189 -2.06 -14.87 -5.53
CA HIS A 189 -2.95 -15.15 -6.65
C HIS A 189 -2.74 -14.22 -7.85
N TRP A 190 -2.46 -12.93 -7.62
CA TRP A 190 -2.39 -11.93 -8.68
C TRP A 190 -0.98 -11.66 -9.21
N VAL A 191 0.02 -11.78 -8.35
CA VAL A 191 1.42 -11.44 -8.66
C VAL A 191 2.30 -12.67 -8.57
N GLY A 192 2.07 -13.53 -7.58
CA GLY A 192 2.85 -14.74 -7.34
C GLY A 192 3.55 -14.72 -5.98
N SER A 193 4.31 -15.77 -5.71
CA SER A 193 5.16 -15.93 -4.51
C SER A 193 6.57 -15.42 -4.73
#